data_AF-A0A920F5C2-F1
#
_entry.id   AF-A0A920F5C2-F1
#
_cell.length_a   1.000
_cell.length_b   1.000
_cell.length_c   1.000
_cell.angle_alpha   90.00
_cell.angle_beta   90.00
_cell.angle_gamma   90.00
#
_symmetry.space_group_name_H-M   'P 1'
#
loop_
_entity.id
_entity.type
_entity.pdbx_description
1 polymer ?
#
loop_
_entity_poly.entity_id
_entity_poly.type
_entity_poly.pdbx_seq_one_letter_code
_entity_poly.pdbx_strand_id
1 'polypeptide(L)'
;MSEEDKKIEEENKEVETTQESVSDEAMSNIKDSSTWIDALLVIVYLIVISYSIFLLWIIAFAQFIFKLITKKPNKNLGDLTNVFQKFINQIIDFVTFETEERPYPFNSLKNSEDD
;
A
#
# COMPACT_ATOMS: atom_id res chain seq x y z
N MET A 1 -54.48 26.13 -8.89
CA MET A 1 -53.55 25.19 -8.25
C MET A 1 -54.05 24.95 -6.84
N SER A 2 -54.28 23.68 -6.47
CA SER A 2 -54.69 23.28 -5.13
C SER A 2 -53.50 23.43 -4.16
N GLU A 3 -53.76 23.66 -2.87
CA GLU A 3 -52.70 23.65 -1.84
C GLU A 3 -51.98 22.29 -1.76
N GLU A 4 -52.67 21.21 -2.13
CA GLU A 4 -52.11 19.86 -2.23
C GLU A 4 -51.05 19.76 -3.34
N ASP A 5 -51.29 20.37 -4.49
CA ASP A 5 -50.35 20.34 -5.62
C ASP A 5 -49.03 21.03 -5.26
N LYS A 6 -49.12 22.14 -4.50
CA LYS A 6 -47.95 22.91 -4.06
C LYS A 6 -47.11 22.16 -3.03
N LYS A 7 -47.76 21.42 -2.12
CA LYS A 7 -47.09 20.58 -1.13
C LYS A 7 -46.37 19.40 -1.78
N ILE A 8 -46.97 18.79 -2.80
CA ILE A 8 -46.37 17.68 -3.54
C ILE A 8 -45.12 18.15 -4.31
N GLU A 9 -45.14 19.37 -4.85
CA GLU A 9 -43.99 19.92 -5.58
C GLU A 9 -42.85 20.35 -4.66
N GLU A 10 -43.14 20.86 -3.45
CA GLU A 10 -42.12 21.12 -2.43
C GLU A 10 -41.50 19.81 -1.88
N GLU A 11 -42.31 18.78 -1.65
CA GLU A 11 -41.86 17.45 -1.20
C GLU A 11 -40.98 16.76 -2.26
N ASN A 12 -41.37 16.80 -3.53
CA ASN A 12 -40.56 16.25 -4.62
C ASN A 12 -39.24 17.00 -4.80
N LYS A 13 -39.23 18.34 -4.61
CA LYS A 13 -38.03 19.16 -4.71
C LYS A 13 -37.05 18.93 -3.54
N GLU A 14 -37.57 18.70 -2.34
CA GLU A 14 -36.77 18.34 -1.16
C GLU A 14 -36.19 16.92 -1.31
N VAL A 15 -36.95 15.98 -1.87
CA VAL A 15 -36.49 14.62 -2.19
C VAL A 15 -35.42 14.62 -3.30
N GLU A 16 -35.56 15.42 -4.35
CA GLU A 16 -34.52 15.60 -5.38
C GLU A 16 -33.25 16.25 -4.81
N THR A 17 -33.39 17.32 -4.02
CA THR A 17 -32.25 18.04 -3.40
C THR A 17 -31.47 17.14 -2.42
N THR A 18 -32.18 16.28 -1.67
CA THR A 18 -31.58 15.36 -0.71
C THR A 18 -30.94 14.14 -1.40
N GLN A 19 -31.51 13.65 -2.50
CA GLN A 19 -30.89 12.56 -3.27
C GLN A 19 -29.66 13.01 -4.04
N GLU A 20 -29.65 14.23 -4.59
CA GLU A 20 -28.52 14.78 -5.34
C GLU A 20 -27.31 15.02 -4.41
N SER A 21 -27.53 15.60 -3.22
CA SER A 21 -26.44 15.84 -2.27
C SER A 21 -25.78 14.54 -1.80
N VAL A 22 -26.57 13.55 -1.39
CA VAL A 22 -26.09 12.27 -0.83
C VAL A 22 -25.35 11.43 -1.88
N SER A 23 -25.77 11.50 -3.15
CA SER A 23 -25.09 10.83 -4.25
C SER A 23 -23.75 11.49 -4.57
N ASP A 24 -23.71 12.82 -4.61
CA ASP A 24 -22.48 13.57 -4.91
C ASP A 24 -21.41 13.42 -3.82
N GLU A 25 -21.81 13.40 -2.54
CA GLU A 25 -20.87 13.21 -1.42
C GLU A 25 -20.41 11.75 -1.22
N ALA A 26 -21.21 10.75 -1.63
CA ALA A 26 -20.74 9.37 -1.71
C ALA A 26 -19.77 9.17 -2.89
N MET A 27 -20.05 9.79 -4.04
CA MET A 27 -19.24 9.66 -5.24
C MET A 27 -17.93 10.47 -5.17
N SER A 28 -17.87 11.55 -4.38
CA SER A 28 -16.64 12.31 -4.14
C SER A 28 -15.63 11.53 -3.31
N ASN A 29 -16.06 10.82 -2.27
CA ASN A 29 -15.18 9.99 -1.42
C ASN A 29 -14.63 8.75 -2.14
N ILE A 30 -15.36 8.22 -3.13
CA ILE A 30 -14.91 7.10 -3.96
C ILE A 30 -13.91 7.57 -5.05
N LYS A 31 -13.93 8.86 -5.37
CA LYS A 31 -13.11 9.49 -6.42
C LYS A 31 -11.81 10.11 -5.89
N ASP A 32 -11.43 9.83 -4.64
CA ASP A 32 -10.04 9.99 -4.21
C ASP A 32 -9.22 8.87 -4.86
N SER A 33 -8.81 9.13 -6.11
CA SER A 33 -8.03 8.20 -6.94
C SER A 33 -6.71 7.77 -6.26
N SER A 34 -6.26 8.47 -5.23
CA SER A 34 -5.10 8.10 -4.43
C SER A 34 -5.39 6.89 -3.52
N THR A 35 -6.52 6.84 -2.82
CA THR A 35 -6.80 5.75 -1.87
C THR A 35 -6.88 4.39 -2.57
N TRP A 36 -7.45 4.35 -3.78
CA TRP A 36 -7.49 3.13 -4.59
C TRP A 36 -6.13 2.72 -5.15
N ILE A 37 -5.24 3.67 -5.48
CA ILE A 37 -3.88 3.34 -5.92
C ILE A 37 -3.06 2.77 -4.76
N ASP A 38 -3.24 3.31 -3.56
CA ASP A 38 -2.58 2.82 -2.35
C ASP A 38 -3.07 1.41 -2.00
N ALA A 39 -4.39 1.15 -2.10
CA ALA A 39 -4.95 -0.20 -1.95
C ALA A 39 -4.43 -1.20 -2.99
N LEU A 40 -4.30 -0.80 -4.26
CA LEU A 40 -3.70 -1.63 -5.30
C LEU A 40 -2.22 -1.92 -5.01
N LEU A 41 -1.47 -0.91 -4.56
CA LEU A 41 -0.08 -1.05 -4.16
C LEU A 41 0.06 -2.04 -3.01
N VAL A 42 -0.79 -1.97 -1.99
CA VAL A 42 -0.79 -2.92 -0.86
C VAL A 42 -0.93 -4.36 -1.37
N ILE A 43 -1.87 -4.62 -2.28
CA ILE A 43 -2.07 -5.96 -2.87
C ILE A 43 -0.82 -6.43 -3.65
N VAL A 44 -0.26 -5.56 -4.48
CA VAL A 44 0.97 -5.86 -5.25
C VAL A 44 2.13 -6.15 -4.31
N TYR A 45 2.30 -5.35 -3.26
CA TYR A 45 3.37 -5.51 -2.29
C TYR A 45 3.21 -6.76 -1.41
N LEU A 46 1.99 -7.17 -1.08
CA LEU A 46 1.73 -8.46 -0.42
C LEU A 46 2.19 -9.64 -1.28
N ILE A 47 1.96 -9.57 -2.60
CA ILE A 47 2.46 -10.57 -3.54
C ILE A 47 4.00 -10.54 -3.57
N VAL A 48 4.61 -9.36 -3.60
CA VAL A 48 6.07 -9.19 -3.54
C VAL A 48 6.64 -9.78 -2.24
N ILE A 49 6.02 -9.56 -1.08
CA ILE A 49 6.43 -10.17 0.20
C ILE A 49 6.38 -11.70 0.10
N SER A 50 5.33 -12.26 -0.50
CA SER A 50 5.20 -13.71 -0.66
C SER A 50 6.36 -14.31 -1.46
N TYR A 51 6.73 -13.70 -2.60
CA TYR A 51 7.89 -14.11 -3.39
C TYR A 51 9.22 -13.84 -2.67
N SER A 52 9.28 -12.77 -1.89
CA SER A 52 10.45 -12.39 -1.10
C SER A 52 10.79 -13.42 -0.04
N ILE A 53 9.78 -14.02 0.61
CA ILE A 53 9.98 -15.13 1.55
C ILE A 53 10.60 -16.33 0.83
N PHE A 54 10.12 -16.67 -0.37
CA PHE A 54 10.73 -17.74 -1.17
C PHE A 54 12.19 -17.41 -1.56
N LEU A 55 12.47 -16.16 -1.93
CA LEU A 55 13.83 -15.71 -2.23
C LEU A 55 14.75 -15.77 -1.01
N LEU A 56 14.24 -15.46 0.20
CA LEU A 56 14.98 -15.60 1.45
C LEU A 56 15.44 -17.04 1.70
N TRP A 57 14.60 -18.04 1.38
CA TRP A 57 15.02 -19.44 1.46
C TRP A 57 16.23 -19.73 0.56
N ILE A 58 16.24 -19.21 -0.66
CA ILE A 58 17.36 -19.37 -1.60
C ILE A 58 18.63 -18.68 -1.06
N ILE A 59 18.50 -17.43 -0.59
CA ILE A 59 19.63 -16.66 -0.04
C ILE A 59 20.20 -17.36 1.21
N ALA A 60 19.33 -17.84 2.10
CA ALA A 60 19.74 -18.57 3.31
C ALA A 60 20.48 -19.87 2.95
N PHE A 61 19.97 -20.62 1.98
CA PHE A 61 20.62 -21.84 1.50
C PHE A 61 21.99 -21.55 0.86
N ALA A 62 22.09 -20.51 0.03
CA ALA A 62 23.34 -20.08 -0.57
C ALA A 62 24.36 -19.66 0.50
N GLN A 63 23.95 -18.83 1.47
CA GLN A 63 24.79 -18.43 2.62
C GLN A 63 25.28 -19.64 3.41
N PHE A 64 24.44 -20.64 3.61
CA PHE A 64 24.80 -21.89 4.28
C PHE A 64 25.87 -22.66 3.49
N ILE A 65 25.72 -22.79 2.17
CA ILE A 65 26.73 -23.40 1.29
C ILE A 65 28.04 -22.62 1.34
N PHE A 66 28.00 -21.29 1.24
CA PHE A 66 29.20 -20.45 1.35
C PHE A 66 29.89 -20.61 2.70
N LYS A 67 29.12 -20.74 3.79
CA LYS A 67 29.64 -21.01 5.14
C LYS A 67 30.33 -22.38 5.22
N LEU A 68 29.80 -23.41 4.54
CA LEU A 68 30.43 -24.74 4.48
C LEU A 68 31.75 -24.73 3.71
N ILE A 69 31.81 -24.01 2.59
CA ILE A 69 33.01 -23.97 1.72
C ILE A 69 34.08 -23.03 2.28
N THR A 70 33.67 -21.80 2.67
CA THR A 70 34.59 -20.69 3.00
C THR A 70 34.89 -20.59 4.49
N LYS A 71 34.18 -21.36 5.35
CA LYS A 71 34.17 -21.25 6.83
C LYS A 71 33.83 -19.85 7.37
N LYS A 72 33.45 -18.92 6.51
CA LYS A 72 33.04 -17.55 6.82
C LYS A 72 31.81 -17.21 5.96
N PRO A 73 30.81 -16.52 6.51
CA PRO A 73 29.70 -16.01 5.73
C PRO A 73 30.21 -15.01 4.68
N ASN A 74 29.61 -15.01 3.49
CA ASN A 74 30.03 -14.15 2.38
C ASN A 74 29.53 -12.72 2.63
N LYS A 75 30.46 -11.76 2.79
CA LYS A 75 30.15 -10.35 3.04
C LYS A 75 29.27 -9.74 1.94
N ASN A 76 29.55 -10.06 0.67
CA ASN A 76 28.80 -9.50 -0.46
C ASN A 76 27.32 -9.95 -0.45
N LEU A 77 27.05 -11.21 -0.10
CA LEU A 77 25.66 -11.65 0.07
C LEU A 77 25.03 -11.06 1.33
N GLY A 78 25.82 -10.77 2.38
CA GLY A 78 25.33 -10.11 3.59
C GLY A 78 24.88 -8.69 3.33
N ASP A 79 25.65 -7.92 2.55
CA ASP A 79 25.31 -6.55 2.17
C ASP A 79 24.04 -6.50 1.31
N LEU A 80 23.88 -7.45 0.37
CA LEU A 80 22.64 -7.62 -0.41
C LEU A 80 21.45 -7.96 0.49
N THR A 81 21.62 -8.84 1.47
CA THR A 81 20.57 -9.16 2.45
C THR A 81 20.19 -7.94 3.29
N ASN A 82 21.14 -7.06 3.63
CA ASN A 82 20.86 -5.86 4.41
C ASN A 82 19.98 -4.87 3.61
N VAL A 83 20.31 -4.62 2.34
CA VAL A 83 19.48 -3.81 1.45
C VAL A 83 18.09 -4.43 1.28
N PHE A 84 18.04 -5.75 1.09
CA PHE A 84 16.78 -6.49 0.98
C PHE A 84 15.92 -6.38 2.25
N GLN A 85 16.51 -6.51 3.43
CA GLN A 85 15.79 -6.39 4.70
C GLN A 85 15.17 -5.01 4.87
N LYS A 86 15.90 -3.94 4.52
CA LYS A 86 15.37 -2.56 4.55
C LYS A 86 14.17 -2.41 3.62
N PHE A 87 14.25 -2.97 2.42
CA PHE A 87 13.14 -2.96 1.46
C PHE A 87 11.90 -3.69 2.01
N ILE A 88 12.07 -4.88 2.59
CA ILE A 88 10.94 -5.63 3.17
C ILE A 88 10.30 -4.89 4.35
N ASN A 89 11.08 -4.28 5.23
CA ASN A 89 10.55 -3.50 6.34
C ASN A 89 9.70 -2.32 5.84
N GLN A 90 10.21 -1.56 4.85
CA GLN A 90 9.45 -0.45 4.25
C GLN A 90 8.12 -0.92 3.64
N ILE A 91 8.11 -2.10 3.03
CA ILE A 91 6.87 -2.69 2.49
C ILE A 91 5.91 -3.05 3.61
N ILE A 92 6.39 -3.69 4.68
CA ILE A 92 5.56 -4.07 5.83
C ILE A 92 4.91 -2.83 6.42
N ASP A 93 5.68 -1.79 6.70
CA ASP A 93 5.18 -0.55 7.30
C ASP A 93 4.06 0.08 6.44
N PHE A 94 4.22 0.07 5.12
CA PHE A 94 3.19 0.56 4.18
C PHE A 94 1.95 -0.33 4.15
N VAL A 95 2.12 -1.65 4.09
CA VAL A 95 1.03 -2.63 4.03
C VAL A 95 0.24 -2.71 5.34
N THR A 96 0.87 -2.42 6.47
CA THR A 96 0.21 -2.36 7.78
C THR A 96 -0.37 -0.99 8.10
N PHE A 97 -0.28 -0.03 7.17
CA PHE A 97 -0.71 1.36 7.36
C PHE A 97 -0.01 2.06 8.55
N GLU A 98 1.20 1.61 8.91
CA GLU A 98 2.03 2.28 9.93
C GLU A 98 2.68 3.54 9.34
N THR A 99 2.87 3.57 8.02
CA THR A 99 3.31 4.74 7.27
C THR A 99 2.44 4.96 6.04
N GLU A 100 2.19 6.22 5.72
CA GLU A 100 1.58 6.65 4.44
C GLU A 100 2.63 6.83 3.33
N GLU A 101 3.92 6.66 3.66
CA GLU A 101 5.00 6.73 2.66
C GLU A 101 5.03 5.47 1.79
N ARG A 102 4.85 5.67 0.48
CA ARG A 102 4.94 4.60 -0.52
C ARG A 102 6.33 3.97 -0.53
N PRO A 103 6.47 2.63 -0.66
CA PRO A 103 7.79 2.00 -0.70
C PRO A 103 8.53 2.29 -2.02
N TYR A 104 9.82 1.92 -2.08
CA TYR A 104 10.57 1.89 -3.34
C TYR A 104 9.79 1.11 -4.43
N PRO A 105 9.75 1.57 -5.70
CA PRO A 105 10.55 2.65 -6.30
C PRO A 105 9.99 4.07 -6.16
N PHE A 106 8.88 4.27 -5.46
CA PHE A 106 8.23 5.59 -5.38
C PHE A 106 8.95 6.53 -4.41
N ASN A 107 9.50 5.98 -3.32
CA ASN A 107 10.38 6.70 -2.40
C ASN A 107 11.74 6.01 -2.31
N SER A 108 12.75 6.79 -1.88
CA SER A 108 14.09 6.27 -1.66
C SER A 108 14.09 5.19 -0.59
N LEU A 109 14.94 4.18 -0.77
CA LEU A 109 15.31 3.30 0.33
C LEU A 109 15.99 4.16 1.38
N LYS A 110 15.50 4.16 2.63
CA LYS A 110 16.13 4.89 3.74
C LYS A 110 17.53 4.32 3.94
N ASN A 111 18.52 4.99 3.35
CA ASN A 111 19.92 4.71 3.57
C ASN A 111 20.24 5.25 4.96
N SER A 112 20.87 4.43 5.79
CA SER A 112 21.17 4.74 7.19
C SER A 112 22.36 5.70 7.30
N GLU A 113 22.36 6.77 6.50
CA GLU A 113 23.36 7.85 6.51
C GLU A 113 22.74 9.25 6.66
N ASP A 114 21.42 9.35 6.83
CA ASP A 114 20.75 10.56 7.32
C ASP A 114 20.38 10.38 8.80
N ASP A 115 21.40 10.23 9.66
CA ASP A 115 21.45 10.57 11.10
C ASP A 115 22.89 10.38 11.66
#